data_AF-A0A834R5H0-F1
#
_entry.id   AF-A0A834R5H0-F1
#
_cell.length_a   1.000
_cell.length_b   1.000
_cell.length_c   1.000
_cell.angle_alpha   90.00
_cell.angle_beta   90.00
_cell.angle_gamma   90.00
#
_symmetry.space_group_name_H-M   'P 1'
#
loop_
_entity.id
_entity.type
_entity.pdbx_description
1 polymer ?
#
loop_
_entity_poly.entity_id
_entity_poly.type
_entity_poly.pdbx_seq_one_letter_code
_entity_poly.pdbx_strand_id
1 'polypeptide(L)'
;MASHETLRESLLEMGFEEQLINNALKLLKENATLESVIEAIDSGRASEIIDENKDDQHGSNENSEAKSDDSSTSKQLSKEELEEKRKIYSEKIKTNRLNIEEKEKEADRLREIQRRKDGKDMGKLREQLEAMQHQNYIESLKKEKQEAKAARDRVLRQIEQDKIERRAMFGSLSNQNEASKPSQPNLMISSTASKSGKTKLAIRMLDGTQLVQEFDDKEVLSAVRAYIVTQRNYSFNITFAMPPRPPFNEEDMQKSLFVLGLSPNARLQVVQR
;
A
#
# COMPACT_ATOMS: atom_id res chain seq x y z
N MET A 1 -34.41 -0.72 -19.36
CA MET A 1 -35.03 0.04 -20.45
C MET A 1 -34.34 1.39 -20.46
N ALA A 2 -33.63 1.72 -21.54
CA ALA A 2 -33.04 3.06 -21.69
C ALA A 2 -34.18 4.09 -21.68
N SER A 3 -33.98 5.25 -21.06
CA SER A 3 -35.02 6.28 -21.07
C SER A 3 -35.21 6.79 -22.50
N HIS A 4 -36.43 7.15 -22.88
CA HIS A 4 -36.74 7.71 -24.20
C HIS A 4 -35.85 8.92 -24.57
N GLU A 5 -35.42 9.68 -23.56
CA GLU A 5 -34.48 10.78 -23.71
C GLU A 5 -33.08 10.30 -24.11
N THR A 6 -32.53 9.26 -23.45
CA THR A 6 -31.22 8.70 -23.83
C THR A 6 -31.22 8.09 -25.23
N LEU A 7 -32.34 7.49 -25.64
CA LEU A 7 -32.52 6.98 -27.00
C LEU A 7 -32.57 8.14 -28.02
N ARG A 8 -33.29 9.21 -27.71
CA ARG A 8 -33.38 10.41 -28.56
C ARG A 8 -32.02 11.07 -28.73
N GLU A 9 -31.26 11.26 -27.66
CA GLU A 9 -29.92 11.84 -27.73
C GLU A 9 -28.98 11.00 -28.60
N SER A 10 -28.98 9.67 -28.41
CA SER A 10 -28.17 8.76 -29.23
C SER A 10 -28.58 8.79 -30.71
N LEU A 11 -29.88 8.85 -31.01
CA LEU A 11 -30.38 8.93 -32.40
C LEU A 11 -30.08 10.30 -33.05
N LEU A 12 -30.13 11.38 -32.27
CA LEU A 12 -29.76 12.71 -32.73
C LEU A 12 -28.25 12.80 -33.02
N GLU A 13 -27.43 12.18 -32.18
CA GLU A 13 -25.98 12.07 -32.36
C GLU A 13 -25.61 11.23 -33.60
N MET A 14 -26.44 10.22 -33.92
CA MET A 14 -26.35 9.44 -35.18
C MET A 14 -26.88 10.20 -36.41
N GLY A 15 -27.41 11.41 -36.23
CA GLY A 15 -27.82 12.30 -37.32
C GLY A 15 -29.22 12.05 -37.89
N PHE A 16 -30.07 11.31 -37.17
CA PHE A 16 -31.48 11.17 -37.53
C PHE A 16 -32.27 12.46 -37.22
N GLU A 17 -33.27 12.78 -38.04
CA GLU A 17 -34.08 13.97 -37.88
C GLU A 17 -35.01 13.85 -36.66
N GLU A 18 -35.07 14.90 -35.84
CA GLU A 18 -35.78 14.90 -34.57
C GLU A 18 -37.28 14.58 -34.70
N GLN A 19 -37.90 15.02 -35.79
CA GLN A 19 -39.31 14.74 -36.08
C GLN A 19 -39.56 13.24 -36.33
N LEU A 20 -38.65 12.58 -37.06
CA LEU A 20 -38.74 11.16 -37.35
C LEU A 20 -38.50 10.32 -36.09
N ILE A 21 -37.56 10.73 -35.24
CA ILE A 21 -37.30 10.10 -33.94
C ILE A 21 -38.56 10.18 -33.06
N ASN A 22 -39.16 11.35 -32.94
CA ASN A 22 -40.36 11.53 -32.12
C ASN A 22 -41.55 10.73 -32.65
N ASN A 23 -41.75 10.67 -33.97
CA ASN A 23 -42.79 9.86 -34.59
C ASN A 23 -42.58 8.36 -34.37
N ALA A 24 -41.34 7.88 -34.52
CA ALA A 24 -40.98 6.50 -34.27
C ALA A 24 -41.15 6.12 -32.80
N LEU A 25 -40.72 6.97 -31.86
CA LEU A 25 -40.92 6.75 -30.42
C LEU A 25 -42.41 6.74 -30.04
N LYS A 26 -43.25 7.58 -30.68
CA LYS A 26 -44.71 7.59 -30.50
C LYS A 26 -45.38 6.32 -31.02
N LEU A 27 -44.86 5.73 -32.11
CA LEU A 27 -45.33 4.46 -32.67
C LEU A 27 -44.98 3.28 -31.75
N LEU A 28 -43.75 3.25 -31.23
CA LEU A 28 -43.22 2.12 -30.47
C LEU A 28 -43.58 2.14 -28.98
N LYS A 29 -43.95 3.31 -28.43
CA LYS A 29 -44.31 3.51 -27.01
C LYS A 29 -43.31 2.82 -26.08
N GLU A 30 -43.75 1.93 -25.18
CA GLU A 30 -42.93 1.35 -24.11
C GLU A 30 -41.92 0.28 -24.56
N ASN A 31 -41.97 -0.17 -25.82
CA ASN A 31 -41.07 -1.19 -26.37
C ASN A 31 -39.94 -0.60 -27.25
N ALA A 32 -39.70 0.70 -27.16
CA ALA A 32 -38.70 1.37 -27.99
C ALA A 32 -37.27 0.95 -27.58
N THR A 33 -36.64 0.15 -28.42
CA THR A 33 -35.18 -0.06 -28.43
C THR A 33 -34.55 0.75 -29.55
N LEU A 34 -33.24 1.02 -29.46
CA LEU A 34 -32.52 1.82 -30.45
C LEU A 34 -32.69 1.24 -31.86
N GLU A 35 -32.55 -0.08 -31.99
CA GLU A 35 -32.65 -0.81 -33.25
C GLU A 35 -34.07 -0.76 -33.82
N SER A 36 -35.09 -0.87 -32.96
CA SER A 36 -36.49 -0.86 -33.41
C SER A 36 -36.92 0.54 -33.88
N VAL A 37 -36.37 1.60 -33.28
CA VAL A 37 -36.60 2.98 -33.72
C VAL A 37 -35.92 3.25 -35.05
N ILE A 38 -34.67 2.78 -35.24
CA ILE A 38 -33.97 2.89 -36.52
C ILE A 38 -34.73 2.14 -37.61
N GLU A 39 -35.18 0.92 -37.35
CA GLU A 39 -35.96 0.12 -38.31
C GLU A 39 -37.28 0.82 -38.70
N ALA A 40 -37.96 1.48 -37.77
CA ALA A 40 -39.17 2.25 -38.05
C ALA A 40 -38.91 3.51 -38.91
N ILE A 41 -37.74 4.14 -38.76
CA ILE A 41 -37.31 5.28 -39.58
C ILE A 41 -36.91 4.81 -40.98
N ASP A 42 -36.09 3.76 -41.08
CA ASP A 42 -35.61 3.21 -42.35
C ASP A 42 -36.72 2.58 -43.20
N SER A 43 -37.72 1.97 -42.55
CA SER A 43 -38.90 1.42 -43.22
C SER A 43 -39.93 2.47 -43.64
N GLY A 44 -39.70 3.75 -43.34
CA GLY A 44 -40.61 4.85 -43.69
C GLY A 44 -41.90 4.93 -42.87
N ARG A 45 -42.09 4.03 -41.89
CA ARG A 45 -43.27 4.02 -41.00
C ARG A 45 -43.31 5.27 -40.12
N ALA A 46 -42.15 5.80 -39.74
CA ALA A 46 -42.04 7.04 -38.96
C ALA A 46 -42.45 8.30 -39.76
N SER A 47 -42.34 8.26 -41.10
CA SER A 47 -42.73 9.37 -41.98
C SER A 47 -44.22 9.39 -42.35
N GLU A 48 -44.94 8.26 -42.18
CA GLU A 48 -46.38 8.16 -42.47
C GLU A 48 -47.26 8.71 -41.33
N ILE A 49 -46.68 8.94 -40.14
CA ILE A 49 -47.38 9.59 -39.03
C ILE A 49 -47.39 11.10 -39.27
N ILE A 50 -48.40 11.54 -40.02
CA ILE A 50 -48.86 12.93 -40.05
C ILE A 50 -49.85 13.07 -38.88
N ASP A 51 -49.64 14.06 -38.01
CA ASP A 51 -50.45 14.28 -36.80
C ASP A 51 -51.96 14.33 -37.11
N GLU A 52 -52.70 13.31 -36.67
CA GLU A 52 -54.18 13.29 -36.64
C GLU A 52 -54.76 13.94 -35.37
N ASN A 53 -54.05 14.88 -34.74
CA ASN A 53 -54.59 15.67 -33.61
C ASN A 53 -54.63 17.17 -33.95
N LYS A 54 -55.35 17.50 -35.01
CA LYS A 54 -56.32 18.61 -34.96
C LYS A 54 -57.68 17.98 -34.72
N ASP A 55 -58.44 18.59 -33.81
CA ASP A 55 -59.80 18.25 -33.38
C ASP A 55 -59.90 17.33 -32.15
N ASP A 56 -60.07 17.98 -30.99
CA ASP A 56 -61.02 17.63 -29.91
C ASP A 56 -60.46 17.97 -28.52
N GLN A 57 -60.48 19.25 -28.15
CA GLN A 57 -60.95 19.67 -26.82
C GLN A 57 -61.69 21.01 -26.90
N HIS A 58 -63.01 20.95 -26.79
CA HIS A 58 -63.85 22.08 -26.39
C HIS A 58 -63.54 22.46 -24.94
N GLY A 59 -63.28 23.74 -24.67
CA GLY A 59 -63.25 24.27 -23.30
C GLY A 59 -62.66 25.66 -23.09
N SER A 60 -63.28 26.69 -23.69
CA SER A 60 -63.29 28.11 -23.28
C SER A 60 -61.96 28.82 -22.94
N ASN A 61 -61.53 29.82 -23.73
CA ASN A 61 -61.94 31.22 -23.55
C ASN A 61 -61.28 32.17 -24.59
N GLU A 62 -62.14 32.93 -25.27
CA GLU A 62 -62.01 34.28 -25.84
C GLU A 62 -60.74 34.78 -26.59
N ASN A 63 -61.04 35.37 -27.76
CA ASN A 63 -60.36 36.46 -28.46
C ASN A 63 -59.01 36.22 -29.15
N SER A 64 -59.03 36.04 -30.47
CA SER A 64 -58.87 37.18 -31.41
C SER A 64 -58.84 36.72 -32.87
N GLU A 65 -59.65 37.42 -33.67
CA GLU A 65 -59.75 37.33 -35.12
C GLU A 65 -58.41 37.64 -35.82
N ALA A 66 -58.12 36.89 -36.89
CA ALA A 66 -58.08 37.40 -38.27
C ALA A 66 -56.94 36.81 -39.11
N LYS A 67 -57.31 36.53 -40.37
CA LYS A 67 -56.52 36.35 -41.60
C LYS A 67 -55.98 34.95 -41.88
N SER A 68 -56.67 34.16 -42.72
CA SER A 68 -56.89 34.28 -44.18
C SER A 68 -55.72 33.71 -44.99
N ASP A 69 -56.03 32.61 -45.67
CA ASP A 69 -55.50 32.15 -46.97
C ASP A 69 -53.99 32.27 -47.25
N ASP A 70 -53.32 31.12 -47.29
CA ASP A 70 -52.72 30.67 -48.55
C ASP A 70 -52.66 29.14 -48.60
N SER A 71 -53.62 28.57 -49.33
CA SER A 71 -53.63 27.18 -49.76
C SER A 71 -53.13 27.08 -51.20
N SER A 72 -51.90 27.50 -51.49
CA SER A 72 -51.29 27.21 -52.79
C SER A 72 -49.79 27.41 -52.82
N THR A 73 -49.04 26.35 -52.54
CA THR A 73 -48.00 25.82 -53.44
C THR A 73 -47.21 24.71 -52.74
N SER A 74 -47.76 23.50 -52.74
CA SER A 74 -46.91 22.34 -52.98
C SER A 74 -46.31 22.49 -54.37
N LYS A 75 -45.27 23.34 -54.48
CA LYS A 75 -44.29 23.19 -55.55
C LYS A 75 -43.76 21.79 -55.35
N GLN A 76 -44.29 20.85 -56.15
CA GLN A 76 -43.57 19.65 -56.52
C GLN A 76 -42.20 20.18 -56.94
N LEU A 77 -41.20 20.09 -56.05
CA LEU A 77 -39.83 20.49 -56.34
C LEU A 77 -39.51 19.86 -57.68
N SER A 78 -39.08 20.68 -58.64
CA SER A 78 -38.68 20.17 -59.95
C SER A 78 -37.72 19.00 -59.71
N LYS A 79 -37.80 17.94 -60.52
CA LYS A 79 -36.92 16.77 -60.38
C LYS A 79 -35.44 17.18 -60.25
N GLU A 80 -35.08 18.32 -60.85
CA GLU A 80 -33.79 18.98 -60.80
C GLU A 80 -33.42 19.59 -59.43
N GLU A 81 -34.34 20.32 -58.76
CA GLU A 81 -34.10 20.88 -57.41
C GLU A 81 -33.98 19.78 -56.34
N LEU A 82 -34.66 18.65 -56.54
CA LEU A 82 -34.54 17.48 -55.68
C LEU A 82 -33.18 16.79 -55.85
N GLU A 83 -32.64 16.77 -57.07
CA GLU A 83 -31.32 16.21 -57.38
C GLU A 83 -30.19 17.09 -56.85
N GLU A 84 -30.30 18.41 -56.91
CA GLU A 84 -29.33 19.33 -56.30
C GLU A 84 -29.29 19.19 -54.78
N LYS A 85 -30.46 19.13 -54.12
CA LYS A 85 -30.55 18.87 -52.68
C LYS A 85 -29.94 17.51 -52.31
N ARG A 86 -30.15 16.47 -53.13
CA ARG A 86 -29.51 15.15 -52.95
C ARG A 86 -27.98 15.22 -53.07
N LYS A 87 -27.45 15.99 -54.04
CA LYS A 87 -25.99 16.19 -54.19
C LYS A 87 -25.40 16.89 -52.96
N ILE A 88 -26.00 18.00 -52.54
CA ILE A 88 -25.58 18.76 -51.35
C ILE A 88 -25.63 17.88 -50.09
N TYR A 89 -26.69 17.09 -49.93
CA TYR A 89 -26.83 16.17 -48.80
C TYR A 89 -25.77 15.05 -48.85
N SER A 90 -25.49 14.49 -50.04
CA SER A 90 -24.46 13.48 -50.22
C SER A 90 -23.05 14.01 -49.91
N GLU A 91 -22.76 15.27 -50.25
CA GLU A 91 -21.50 15.94 -49.93
C GLU A 91 -21.39 16.20 -48.43
N LYS A 92 -22.47 16.68 -47.79
CA LYS A 92 -22.53 16.86 -46.32
C LYS A 92 -22.33 15.55 -45.56
N ILE A 93 -22.88 14.43 -46.03
CA ILE A 93 -22.64 13.12 -45.41
C ILE A 93 -21.17 12.73 -45.54
N LYS A 94 -20.56 12.93 -46.71
CA LYS A 94 -19.14 12.62 -46.91
C LYS A 94 -18.23 13.47 -46.02
N THR A 95 -18.48 14.77 -45.92
CA THR A 95 -17.68 15.65 -45.05
C THR A 95 -17.87 15.34 -43.57
N ASN A 96 -19.10 15.03 -43.13
CA ASN A 96 -19.33 14.59 -41.74
C ASN A 96 -18.64 13.26 -41.42
N ARG A 97 -18.67 12.28 -42.33
CA ARG A 97 -17.96 11.01 -42.14
C ARG A 97 -16.45 11.22 -41.98
N LEU A 98 -15.85 12.07 -42.82
CA LEU A 98 -14.42 12.41 -42.72
C LEU A 98 -14.10 13.11 -41.39
N ASN A 99 -14.94 14.06 -40.96
CA ASN A 99 -14.76 14.76 -39.68
C ASN A 99 -14.90 13.82 -38.46
N ILE A 100 -15.82 12.86 -38.50
CA ILE A 100 -15.99 11.86 -37.44
C ILE A 100 -14.75 10.96 -37.39
N GLU A 101 -14.29 10.46 -38.53
CA GLU A 101 -13.10 9.60 -38.61
C GLU A 101 -11.83 10.32 -38.12
N GLU A 102 -11.67 11.61 -38.43
CA GLU A 102 -10.55 12.41 -37.94
C GLU A 102 -10.61 12.63 -36.42
N LYS A 103 -11.79 12.97 -35.88
CA LYS A 103 -12.01 13.10 -34.43
C LYS A 103 -11.78 11.80 -33.67
N GLU A 104 -12.21 10.67 -34.23
CA GLU A 104 -12.01 9.36 -33.62
C GLU A 104 -10.51 9.01 -33.55
N LYS A 105 -9.76 9.27 -34.64
CA LYS A 105 -8.29 9.10 -34.66
C LYS A 105 -7.59 10.01 -33.64
N GLU A 106 -8.02 11.25 -33.49
CA GLU A 106 -7.49 12.16 -32.48
C GLU A 106 -7.83 11.73 -31.05
N ALA A 107 -9.06 11.27 -30.81
CA ALA A 107 -9.51 10.75 -29.53
C ALA A 107 -8.69 9.52 -29.11
N ASP A 108 -8.43 8.59 -30.02
CA ASP A 108 -7.58 7.42 -29.78
C ASP A 108 -6.14 7.82 -29.47
N ARG A 109 -5.59 8.79 -30.21
CA ARG A 109 -4.25 9.31 -29.96
C ARG A 109 -4.15 9.96 -28.57
N LEU A 110 -5.14 10.75 -28.18
CA LEU A 110 -5.20 11.38 -26.86
C LEU A 110 -5.36 10.34 -25.75
N ARG A 111 -6.20 9.32 -25.95
CA ARG A 111 -6.39 8.22 -25.00
C ARG A 111 -5.09 7.45 -24.76
N GLU A 112 -4.34 7.13 -25.81
CA GLU A 112 -3.06 6.45 -25.67
C GLU A 112 -1.99 7.35 -25.01
N ILE A 113 -1.96 8.65 -25.32
CA ILE A 113 -1.09 9.60 -24.62
C ILE A 113 -1.43 9.67 -23.14
N GLN A 114 -2.73 9.72 -22.80
CA GLN A 114 -3.19 9.77 -21.42
C GLN A 114 -2.80 8.50 -20.67
N ARG A 115 -3.04 7.31 -21.25
CA ARG A 115 -2.61 6.03 -20.67
C ARG A 115 -1.11 6.02 -20.34
N ARG A 116 -0.27 6.54 -21.25
CA ARG A 116 1.18 6.63 -21.04
C ARG A 116 1.56 7.64 -19.96
N LYS A 117 0.87 8.78 -19.89
CA LYS A 117 1.08 9.79 -18.84
C LYS A 117 0.71 9.22 -17.48
N ASP A 118 -0.49 8.65 -17.35
CA ASP A 118 -0.97 8.05 -16.11
C ASP A 118 -0.03 6.93 -15.65
N GLY A 119 0.44 6.08 -16.56
CA GLY A 119 1.44 5.04 -16.23
C GLY A 119 2.76 5.61 -15.68
N LYS A 120 3.25 6.71 -16.27
CA LYS A 120 4.48 7.40 -15.80
C LYS A 120 4.24 8.11 -14.47
N ASP A 121 3.11 8.77 -14.31
CA ASP A 121 2.78 9.55 -13.12
C ASP A 121 2.53 8.64 -11.91
N MET A 122 1.90 7.48 -12.11
CA MET A 122 1.79 6.45 -11.08
C MET A 122 3.15 5.88 -10.65
N GLY A 123 4.09 5.73 -11.59
CA GLY A 123 5.47 5.34 -11.28
C GLY A 123 6.18 6.38 -10.41
N LYS A 124 6.12 7.65 -10.82
CA LYS A 124 6.71 8.78 -10.07
C LYS A 124 6.09 8.95 -8.68
N LEU A 125 4.77 8.78 -8.57
CA LEU A 125 4.07 8.91 -7.29
C LEU A 125 4.52 7.83 -6.29
N ARG A 126 4.73 6.59 -6.77
CA ARG A 126 5.28 5.49 -5.94
C ARG A 126 6.70 5.80 -5.50
N GLU A 127 7.56 6.22 -6.43
CA GLU A 127 8.95 6.59 -6.12
C GLU A 127 9.02 7.75 -5.11
N GLN A 128 8.17 8.76 -5.26
CA GLN A 128 8.10 9.88 -4.32
C GLN A 128 7.62 9.44 -2.93
N LEU A 129 6.63 8.54 -2.86
CA LEU A 129 6.14 7.99 -1.60
C LEU A 129 7.21 7.16 -0.88
N GLU A 130 7.92 6.31 -1.60
CA GLU A 130 9.05 5.53 -1.08
C GLU A 130 10.18 6.45 -0.60
N ALA A 131 10.51 7.49 -1.38
CA ALA A 131 11.52 8.47 -1.00
C ALA A 131 11.15 9.22 0.29
N MET A 132 9.89 9.65 0.45
CA MET A 132 9.41 10.31 1.67
C MET A 132 9.44 9.38 2.87
N GLN A 133 9.03 8.12 2.72
CA GLN A 133 9.09 7.12 3.79
C GLN A 133 10.53 6.87 4.25
N HIS A 134 11.45 6.71 3.30
CA HIS A 134 12.86 6.53 3.58
C HIS A 134 13.47 7.77 4.26
N GLN A 135 13.12 8.97 3.82
CA GLN A 135 13.57 10.21 4.46
C GLN A 135 13.10 10.30 5.91
N ASN A 136 11.80 10.04 6.16
CA ASN A 136 11.23 10.04 7.50
C ASN A 136 11.90 9.01 8.42
N TYR A 137 12.26 7.83 7.88
CA TYR A 137 12.99 6.81 8.62
C TYR A 137 14.42 7.25 8.99
N ILE A 138 15.14 7.89 8.07
CA ILE A 138 16.46 8.44 8.37
C ILE A 138 16.37 9.56 9.42
N GLU A 139 15.36 10.43 9.32
CA GLU A 139 15.14 11.51 10.28
C GLU A 139 14.79 10.98 11.67
N SER A 140 13.95 9.96 11.77
CA SER A 140 13.60 9.34 13.06
C SER A 140 14.83 8.71 13.72
N LEU A 141 15.67 7.99 12.97
CA LEU A 141 16.93 7.43 13.47
C LEU A 141 17.90 8.52 13.93
N LYS A 142 18.02 9.62 13.18
CA LYS A 142 18.86 10.76 13.57
C LYS A 142 18.36 11.39 14.87
N LYS A 143 17.04 11.58 14.99
CA LYS A 143 16.41 12.14 16.18
C LYS A 143 16.59 11.24 17.39
N GLU A 144 16.32 9.94 17.27
CA GLU A 144 16.54 8.96 18.34
C GLU A 144 18.00 8.95 18.80
N LYS A 145 18.95 8.98 17.86
CA LYS A 145 20.38 9.04 18.18
C LYS A 145 20.76 10.32 18.95
N GLN A 146 20.19 11.46 18.57
CA GLN A 146 20.41 12.73 19.25
C GLN A 146 19.81 12.73 20.65
N GLU A 147 18.60 12.21 20.81
CA GLU A 147 17.92 12.09 22.10
C GLU A 147 18.64 11.12 23.03
N ALA A 148 19.10 9.97 22.52
CA ALA A 148 19.91 9.02 23.27
C ALA A 148 21.23 9.63 23.74
N LYS A 149 21.89 10.43 22.89
CA LYS A 149 23.10 11.17 23.27
C LYS A 149 22.79 12.20 24.36
N ALA A 150 21.73 13.00 24.19
CA ALA A 150 21.33 14.00 25.17
C ALA A 150 20.94 13.37 26.53
N ALA A 151 20.26 12.22 26.52
CA ALA A 151 19.91 11.47 27.72
C ALA A 151 21.17 10.94 28.42
N ARG A 152 22.12 10.38 27.66
CA ARG A 152 23.41 9.93 28.20
C ARG A 152 24.19 11.10 28.83
N ASP A 153 24.23 12.25 28.18
CA ASP A 153 24.92 13.43 28.69
C ASP A 153 24.24 13.97 29.95
N ARG A 154 22.89 13.91 30.04
CA ARG A 154 22.14 14.27 31.25
C ARG A 154 22.49 13.36 32.42
N VAL A 155 22.52 12.05 32.21
CA VAL A 155 22.88 11.06 33.25
C VAL A 155 24.33 11.27 33.69
N LEU A 156 25.24 11.52 32.74
CA LEU A 156 26.64 11.77 33.06
C LEU A 156 26.81 13.00 33.96
N ARG A 157 26.10 14.10 33.65
CA ARG A 157 26.09 15.31 34.49
C ARG A 157 25.54 15.06 35.88
N GLN A 158 24.47 14.27 36.00
CA GLN A 158 23.90 13.90 37.29
C GLN A 158 24.89 13.07 38.12
N ILE A 159 25.57 12.09 37.50
CA ILE A 159 26.61 11.30 38.16
C ILE A 159 27.77 12.19 38.61
N GLU A 160 28.16 13.18 37.80
CA GLU A 160 29.23 14.11 38.15
C GLU A 160 28.85 15.00 39.35
N GLN A 161 27.63 15.53 39.36
CA GLN A 161 27.08 16.28 40.49
C GLN A 161 27.05 15.42 41.76
N ASP A 162 26.48 14.21 41.70
CA ASP A 162 26.45 13.27 42.81
C ASP A 162 27.86 12.90 43.31
N LYS A 163 28.83 12.78 42.39
CA LYS A 163 30.22 12.49 42.72
C LYS A 163 30.90 13.67 43.44
N ILE A 164 30.61 14.90 43.03
CA ILE A 164 31.11 16.11 43.69
C ILE A 164 30.47 16.25 45.07
N GLU A 165 29.15 16.10 45.18
CA GLU A 165 28.43 16.16 46.45
C GLU A 165 28.90 15.08 47.44
N ARG A 166 29.07 13.83 46.96
CA ARG A 166 29.63 12.76 47.78
C ARG A 166 31.05 13.08 48.22
N ARG A 167 31.89 13.63 47.34
CA ARG A 167 33.25 14.04 47.70
C ARG A 167 33.24 15.20 48.70
N ALA A 168 32.30 16.14 48.61
CA ALA A 168 32.18 17.23 49.56
C ALA A 168 31.69 16.75 50.93
N MET A 169 30.70 15.86 50.98
CA MET A 169 30.11 15.34 52.23
C MET A 169 31.00 14.28 52.90
N PHE A 170 31.59 13.36 52.14
CA PHE A 170 32.39 12.25 52.67
C PHE A 170 33.90 12.45 52.55
N GLY A 171 34.38 13.43 51.78
CA GLY A 171 35.81 13.78 51.72
C GLY A 171 36.34 14.40 53.02
N SER A 172 35.44 14.87 53.91
CA SER A 172 35.78 15.29 55.28
C SER A 172 35.76 14.13 56.29
N LEU A 173 35.17 12.98 55.94
CA LEU A 173 34.93 11.86 56.86
C LEU A 173 35.63 10.56 56.45
N SER A 174 36.52 10.58 55.45
CA SER A 174 37.32 9.40 55.10
C SER A 174 38.57 9.29 55.97
N ASN A 175 38.33 9.05 57.26
CA ASN A 175 39.13 8.18 58.11
C ASN A 175 38.15 7.63 59.16
N GLN A 176 37.85 6.33 59.06
CA GLN A 176 36.86 5.57 59.86
C GLN A 176 35.41 5.66 59.38
N ASN A 177 35.01 4.68 58.56
CA ASN A 177 34.14 3.61 59.05
C ASN A 177 33.77 2.66 57.90
N GLU A 178 34.26 1.43 58.03
CA GLU A 178 33.57 0.25 57.51
C GLU A 178 32.26 0.09 58.28
N ALA A 179 31.13 -0.04 57.58
CA ALA A 179 30.07 -1.03 57.83
C ALA A 179 28.76 -0.65 57.13
N SER A 180 28.07 -1.70 56.66
CA SER A 180 26.67 -1.79 56.22
C SER A 180 26.31 -1.29 54.82
N LYS A 181 26.26 -2.22 53.86
CA LYS A 181 25.44 -2.15 52.65
C LYS A 181 24.27 -3.14 52.77
N PRO A 182 23.03 -2.77 52.40
CA PRO A 182 21.99 -3.74 52.14
C PRO A 182 22.24 -4.42 50.79
N SER A 183 22.04 -5.73 50.78
CA SER A 183 22.22 -6.66 49.69
C SER A 183 21.27 -6.41 48.51
N GLN A 184 21.85 -6.05 47.36
CA GLN A 184 21.32 -6.37 46.04
C GLN A 184 22.31 -7.34 45.37
N PRO A 185 21.86 -8.45 44.75
CA PRO A 185 22.76 -9.35 44.03
C PRO A 185 23.11 -8.72 42.68
N ASN A 186 24.01 -7.75 42.70
CA ASN A 186 24.72 -7.36 41.50
C ASN A 186 25.78 -8.45 41.26
N LEU A 187 25.49 -9.37 40.34
CA LEU A 187 26.43 -10.35 39.81
C LEU A 187 27.51 -9.62 39.01
N MET A 188 28.36 -8.88 39.73
CA MET A 188 29.65 -8.45 39.23
C MET A 188 30.46 -9.70 39.00
N ILE A 189 30.75 -9.97 37.73
CA ILE A 189 31.70 -10.98 37.28
C ILE A 189 33.05 -10.58 37.87
N SER A 190 33.38 -11.15 39.03
CA SER A 190 34.76 -11.16 39.51
C SER A 190 35.51 -12.15 38.61
N SER A 191 36.17 -11.62 37.58
CA SER A 191 37.13 -12.34 36.76
C SER A 191 38.38 -12.63 37.59
N THR A 192 38.25 -13.50 38.59
CA THR A 192 39.41 -14.07 39.27
C THR A 192 39.90 -15.22 38.42
N ALA A 193 40.81 -14.91 37.49
CA ALA A 193 41.54 -15.91 36.74
C ALA A 193 42.07 -16.98 37.71
N SER A 194 41.78 -18.25 37.42
CA SER A 194 42.32 -19.35 38.19
C SER A 194 43.85 -19.27 38.15
N LYS A 195 44.54 -19.38 39.29
CA LYS A 195 46.01 -19.46 39.31
C LYS A 195 46.55 -20.71 38.59
N SER A 196 45.65 -21.62 38.21
CA SER A 196 45.91 -22.93 37.60
C SER A 196 45.69 -23.01 36.09
N GLY A 197 45.13 -21.97 35.45
CA GLY A 197 44.79 -21.98 34.01
C GLY A 197 43.71 -23.02 33.61
N LYS A 198 42.96 -23.55 34.58
CA LYS A 198 41.96 -24.61 34.36
C LYS A 198 40.59 -24.17 34.83
N THR A 199 39.56 -24.51 34.05
CA THR A 199 38.16 -24.28 34.33
C THR A 199 37.46 -25.59 34.67
N LYS A 200 36.82 -25.67 35.84
CA LYS A 200 35.97 -26.80 36.22
C LYS A 200 34.51 -26.51 35.86
N LEU A 201 33.97 -27.30 34.94
CA LEU A 201 32.60 -27.18 34.48
C LEU A 201 31.72 -28.26 35.09
N ALA A 202 30.66 -27.84 35.75
CA ALA A 202 29.57 -28.67 36.24
C ALA A 202 28.39 -28.58 35.27
N ILE A 203 28.27 -29.55 34.37
CA ILE A 203 27.29 -29.54 33.28
C ILE A 203 26.13 -30.48 33.64
N ARG A 204 24.94 -29.91 33.78
CA ARG A 204 23.69 -30.66 33.97
C ARG A 204 23.14 -31.07 32.61
N MET A 205 22.97 -32.37 32.41
CA MET A 205 22.44 -32.98 31.21
C MET A 205 20.91 -32.90 31.17
N LEU A 206 20.32 -33.25 30.01
CA LEU A 206 18.87 -33.32 29.81
C LEU A 206 18.22 -34.48 30.61
N ASP A 207 18.97 -35.55 30.88
CA ASP A 207 18.55 -36.68 31.71
C ASP A 207 18.61 -36.39 33.22
N GLY A 208 19.02 -35.17 33.60
CA GLY A 208 19.19 -34.74 34.99
C GLY A 208 20.53 -35.14 35.61
N THR A 209 21.37 -35.91 34.92
CA THR A 209 22.72 -36.26 35.39
C THR A 209 23.64 -35.04 35.36
N GLN A 210 24.67 -35.06 36.20
CA GLN A 210 25.67 -34.00 36.26
C GLN A 210 27.04 -34.54 35.85
N LEU A 211 27.62 -33.94 34.82
CA LEU A 211 28.97 -34.19 34.37
C LEU A 211 29.87 -33.08 34.92
N VAL A 212 30.86 -33.46 35.73
CA VAL A 212 31.89 -32.54 36.22
C VAL A 212 33.18 -32.84 35.49
N GLN A 213 33.66 -31.88 34.69
CA GLN A 213 34.87 -32.03 33.88
C GLN A 213 35.74 -30.79 33.98
N GLU A 214 37.06 -30.99 33.99
CA GLU A 214 38.04 -29.92 33.94
C GLU A 214 38.51 -29.71 32.50
N PHE A 215 38.50 -28.45 32.08
CA PHE A 215 38.91 -27.94 30.77
C PHE A 215 39.96 -26.84 30.93
N ASP A 216 40.65 -26.46 29.86
CA ASP A 216 41.60 -25.34 29.88
C ASP A 216 40.84 -23.99 29.81
N ASP A 217 41.31 -22.96 30.52
CA ASP A 217 40.72 -21.62 30.48
C ASP A 217 40.72 -21.02 29.05
N LYS A 218 41.68 -21.44 28.21
CA LYS A 218 41.81 -21.01 26.81
C LYS A 218 40.96 -21.81 25.82
N GLU A 219 40.34 -22.89 26.27
CA GLU A 219 39.54 -23.77 25.42
C GLU A 219 38.23 -23.09 25.00
N VAL A 220 37.72 -23.43 23.81
CA VAL A 220 36.49 -22.87 23.25
C VAL A 220 35.27 -23.67 23.72
N LEU A 221 34.12 -22.99 23.88
CA LEU A 221 32.88 -23.64 24.32
C LEU A 221 32.41 -24.75 23.35
N SER A 222 32.75 -24.66 22.06
CA SER A 222 32.50 -25.71 21.06
C SER A 222 33.23 -27.03 21.34
N ALA A 223 34.41 -26.99 21.97
CA ALA A 223 35.15 -28.21 22.35
C ALA A 223 34.43 -28.96 23.48
N VAL A 224 33.86 -28.22 24.44
CA VAL A 224 33.01 -28.78 25.49
C VAL A 224 31.76 -29.45 24.89
N ARG A 225 31.16 -28.87 23.85
CA ARG A 225 30.05 -29.47 23.10
C ARG A 225 30.48 -30.79 22.45
N ALA A 226 31.61 -30.80 21.74
CA ALA A 226 32.14 -31.99 21.09
C ALA A 226 32.46 -33.12 22.09
N TYR A 227 32.99 -32.77 23.26
CA TYR A 227 33.26 -33.71 24.34
C TYR A 227 31.99 -34.41 24.81
N ILE A 228 30.91 -33.67 25.06
CA ILE A 228 29.63 -34.25 25.51
C ILE A 228 29.01 -35.14 24.44
N VAL A 229 29.03 -34.70 23.17
CA VAL A 229 28.54 -35.49 22.04
C VAL A 229 29.29 -36.83 21.95
N THR A 230 30.62 -36.80 22.10
CA THR A 230 31.47 -38.00 22.01
C THR A 230 31.29 -38.94 23.20
N GLN A 231 31.27 -38.39 24.43
CA GLN A 231 31.25 -39.19 25.66
C GLN A 231 29.90 -39.87 25.91
N ARG A 232 28.81 -39.30 25.40
CA ARG A 232 27.43 -39.72 25.72
C ARG A 232 26.55 -39.98 24.49
N ASN A 233 27.08 -39.91 23.28
CA ASN A 233 26.34 -40.08 22.01
C ASN A 233 25.08 -39.19 21.93
N TYR A 234 25.17 -37.94 22.38
CA TYR A 234 24.07 -36.98 22.28
C TYR A 234 23.95 -36.39 20.88
N SER A 235 22.73 -35.99 20.50
CA SER A 235 22.47 -35.25 19.26
C SER A 235 23.29 -33.95 19.20
N PHE A 236 23.77 -33.59 18.01
CA PHE A 236 24.56 -32.39 17.82
C PHE A 236 23.79 -31.10 18.16
N ASN A 237 22.45 -31.08 18.12
CA ASN A 237 21.61 -29.90 18.41
C ASN A 237 21.51 -29.53 19.91
N ILE A 238 22.62 -29.59 20.64
CA ILE A 238 22.71 -29.16 22.02
C ILE A 238 23.40 -27.78 22.13
N THR A 239 22.87 -26.97 23.03
CA THR A 239 23.38 -25.67 23.45
C THR A 239 23.51 -25.66 24.97
N PHE A 240 24.32 -24.74 25.51
CA PHE A 240 24.47 -24.54 26.93
C PHE A 240 23.70 -23.32 27.40
N ALA A 241 23.11 -23.39 28.59
CA ALA A 241 22.53 -22.27 29.30
C ALA A 241 23.16 -22.15 30.68
N MET A 242 23.30 -20.91 31.16
CA MET A 242 23.75 -20.61 32.52
C MET A 242 22.64 -19.85 33.25
N PRO A 243 21.64 -20.53 33.86
CA PRO A 243 20.58 -19.85 34.57
C PRO A 243 21.14 -18.86 35.60
N PRO A 244 20.67 -17.59 35.63
CA PRO A 244 19.47 -17.04 34.96
C PRO A 244 19.69 -16.45 33.55
N ARG A 245 20.88 -16.60 32.95
CA ARG A 245 21.20 -16.05 31.63
C ARG A 245 20.52 -16.84 30.50
N PRO A 246 20.23 -16.17 29.36
CA PRO A 246 19.81 -16.84 28.13
C PRO A 246 20.79 -17.93 27.67
N PRO A 247 20.33 -18.91 26.86
CA PRO A 247 21.22 -19.90 26.26
C PRO A 247 22.28 -19.22 25.37
N PHE A 248 23.48 -19.80 25.33
CA PHE A 248 24.59 -19.31 24.52
C PHE A 248 24.29 -19.43 23.02
N ASN A 249 24.66 -18.42 22.24
CA ASN A 249 24.48 -18.43 20.78
C ASN A 249 25.65 -19.14 20.08
N GLU A 250 25.55 -19.35 18.76
CA GLU A 250 26.63 -19.91 17.94
C GLU A 250 27.91 -19.07 17.98
N GLU A 251 27.78 -17.73 18.06
CA GLU A 251 28.93 -16.84 18.22
C GLU A 251 29.66 -17.07 19.56
N ASP A 252 28.92 -17.42 20.61
CA ASP A 252 29.51 -17.71 21.92
C ASP A 252 30.22 -19.06 21.95
N MET A 253 29.82 -20.00 21.08
CA MET A 253 30.50 -21.30 20.94
C MET A 253 31.95 -21.16 20.45
N GLN A 254 32.28 -20.06 19.77
CA GLN A 254 33.63 -19.77 19.26
C GLN A 254 34.51 -19.04 20.29
N LYS A 255 33.92 -18.54 21.39
CA LYS A 255 34.65 -17.82 22.44
C LYS A 255 35.26 -18.80 23.44
N SER A 256 36.36 -18.38 24.08
CA SER A 256 37.00 -19.18 25.11
C SER A 256 36.21 -19.17 26.42
N LEU A 257 36.38 -20.21 27.24
CA LEU A 257 35.76 -20.32 28.56
C LEU A 257 36.10 -19.13 29.45
N PHE A 258 37.32 -18.58 29.33
CA PHE A 258 37.72 -17.35 30.02
C PHE A 258 36.91 -16.12 29.58
N VAL A 259 36.74 -15.89 28.28
CA VAL A 259 36.00 -14.73 27.73
C VAL A 259 34.52 -14.79 28.10
N LEU A 260 33.96 -15.99 28.17
CA LEU A 260 32.57 -16.23 28.58
C LEU A 260 32.35 -16.13 30.09
N GLY A 261 33.41 -15.92 30.89
CA GLY A 261 33.33 -15.86 32.34
C GLY A 261 32.99 -17.21 32.99
N LEU A 262 33.40 -18.32 32.36
CA LEU A 262 33.19 -19.68 32.85
C LEU A 262 34.33 -20.18 33.75
N SER A 263 35.51 -19.57 33.67
CA SER A 263 36.66 -19.82 34.57
C SER A 263 36.52 -19.07 35.90
N PRO A 264 36.92 -19.63 37.07
CA PRO A 264 37.53 -20.96 37.29
C PRO A 264 36.51 -22.09 37.46
N ASN A 265 35.28 -21.77 37.87
CA ASN A 265 34.22 -22.75 38.14
C ASN A 265 32.91 -22.23 37.55
N ALA A 266 32.22 -23.05 36.75
CA ALA A 266 30.91 -22.68 36.23
C ALA A 266 29.94 -23.86 36.20
N ARG A 267 28.65 -23.53 36.31
CA ARG A 267 27.54 -24.46 36.18
C ARG A 267 26.78 -24.18 34.89
N LEU A 268 26.68 -25.19 34.06
CA LEU A 268 25.97 -25.14 32.78
C LEU A 268 24.82 -26.14 32.78
N GLN A 269 23.78 -25.85 32.03
CA GLN A 269 22.69 -26.78 31.73
C GLN A 269 22.64 -26.99 30.22
N VAL A 270 22.58 -28.25 29.80
CA VAL A 270 22.34 -28.61 28.40
C VAL A 270 20.89 -28.34 28.09
N VAL A 271 20.66 -27.59 27.02
CA VAL A 271 19.36 -27.29 26.46
C VAL A 271 19.39 -27.77 25.00
N GLN A 272 18.33 -28.45 24.58
CA GLN A 272 18.18 -28.81 23.18
C GLN A 272 17.74 -27.58 22.40
N ARG A 273 18.44 -27.31 21.29
CA ARG A 273 18.08 -26.25 20.34
C ARG A 273 17.14 -26.80 19.27
#